data_AF-A0A1Z9JB42-F1
#
_entry.id   AF-A0A1Z9JB42-F1
#
_cell.length_a   1.000
_cell.length_b   1.000
_cell.length_c   1.000
_cell.angle_alpha   90.00
_cell.angle_beta   90.00
_cell.angle_gamma   90.00
#
_symmetry.space_group_name_H-M   'P 1'
#
loop_
_entity.id
_entity.type
_entity.pdbx_description
1 polymer ?
#
loop_
_entity_poly.entity_id
_entity_poly.type
_entity_poly.pdbx_seq_one_letter_code
_entity_poly.pdbx_strand_id
1 'polypeptide(L)'
;MTSSPDRRQRLHELVLALIAREEELPLLDPDHPELDGGTAPARWLDQNRRSLNRYQALVRTAVTIDALLDAEDSPQNFTAG
;
A
#
# COMPACT_ATOMS: atom_id res chain seq x y z
N MET A 1 21.81 10.29 -3.60
CA MET A 1 21.14 9.76 -2.40
C MET A 1 20.00 10.70 -2.05
N THR A 2 18.77 10.32 -2.36
CA THR A 2 17.55 11.11 -2.11
C THR A 2 17.36 11.30 -0.62
N SER A 3 16.99 12.51 -0.18
CA SER A 3 16.78 12.74 1.25
C SER A 3 15.55 11.96 1.74
N SER A 4 15.52 11.60 3.03
CA SER A 4 14.36 10.89 3.62
C SER A 4 13.00 11.55 3.33
N PRO A 5 12.83 12.90 3.38
CA PRO A 5 11.56 13.53 3.00
C PRO A 5 11.22 13.38 1.51
N ASP A 6 12.20 13.46 0.60
CA ASP A 6 11.96 13.29 -0.84
C ASP A 6 11.49 11.87 -1.16
N ARG A 7 12.10 10.86 -0.52
CA ARG A 7 11.69 9.47 -0.67
C ARG A 7 10.26 9.23 -0.16
N ARG A 8 9.90 9.83 0.98
CA ARG A 8 8.52 9.75 1.49
C ARG A 8 7.51 10.39 0.54
N GLN A 9 7.85 11.52 -0.06
CA GLN A 9 6.99 12.17 -1.05
C GLN A 9 6.80 11.28 -2.28
N ARG A 10 7.89 10.73 -2.86
CA ARG A 10 7.82 9.79 -3.99
C ARG A 10 6.94 8.58 -3.70
N LEU A 11 7.13 7.94 -2.55
CA LEU A 11 6.30 6.82 -2.12
C LEU A 11 4.83 7.21 -1.99
N HIS A 12 4.54 8.39 -1.46
CA HIS A 12 3.17 8.91 -1.36
C HIS A 12 2.52 9.07 -2.74
N GLU A 13 3.22 9.71 -3.68
CA GLU A 13 2.73 9.87 -5.06
C GLU A 13 2.49 8.52 -5.75
N LEU A 14 3.42 7.56 -5.58
CA LEU A 14 3.26 6.20 -6.11
C LEU A 14 2.03 5.49 -5.54
N VAL A 15 1.79 5.62 -4.23
CA VAL A 15 0.59 5.05 -3.59
C VAL A 15 -0.68 5.71 -4.13
N LEU A 16 -0.73 7.04 -4.27
CA LEU A 16 -1.88 7.73 -4.84
C LEU A 16 -2.15 7.28 -6.28
N ALA A 17 -1.11 7.15 -7.10
CA ALA A 17 -1.23 6.66 -8.47
C ALA A 17 -1.75 5.21 -8.53
N LEU A 18 -1.30 4.34 -7.63
CA LEU A 18 -1.79 2.96 -7.54
C LEU A 18 -3.25 2.90 -7.07
N ILE A 19 -3.63 3.70 -6.08
CA ILE A 19 -5.03 3.81 -5.62
C ILE A 19 -5.93 4.29 -6.75
N ALA A 20 -5.51 5.29 -7.52
CA ALA A 20 -6.29 5.82 -8.65
C ALA A 20 -6.50 4.81 -9.79
N ARG A 21 -5.68 3.76 -9.86
CA ARG A 21 -5.82 2.65 -10.82
C ARG A 21 -6.70 1.50 -10.33
N GLU A 22 -6.96 1.43 -9.02
CA GLU A 22 -7.86 0.42 -8.45
C GLU A 22 -9.31 0.90 -8.59
N GLU A 23 -10.08 0.23 -9.45
CA GLU A 23 -11.48 0.60 -9.76
C GLU A 23 -12.41 0.49 -8.53
N GLU A 24 -12.13 -0.46 -7.63
CA GLU A 24 -12.89 -0.66 -6.39
C GLU A 24 -11.95 -0.96 -5.20
N LEU A 25 -11.49 0.11 -4.55
CA LEU A 25 -10.77 -0.01 -3.29
C LEU A 25 -11.74 0.19 -2.10
N PRO A 26 -12.19 -0.90 -1.45
CA PRO A 26 -13.16 -0.81 -0.38
C PRO A 26 -12.54 -0.06 0.81
N LEU A 27 -13.25 0.93 1.32
CA LEU A 27 -12.89 1.61 2.56
C LEU A 27 -13.02 0.66 3.75
N LEU A 28 -12.34 1.00 4.84
CA LEU A 28 -12.60 0.36 6.13
C LEU A 28 -13.96 0.81 6.63
N ASP A 29 -14.69 -0.12 7.21
CA ASP A 29 -15.96 0.16 7.87
C ASP A 29 -15.68 0.55 9.33
N PRO A 30 -15.78 1.84 9.70
CA PRO A 30 -15.46 2.32 11.03
C PRO A 30 -16.56 1.99 12.03
N ASP A 31 -17.78 1.73 11.55
CA ASP A 31 -18.92 1.47 12.40
C ASP A 31 -18.86 -0.01 12.84
N HIS A 32 -18.82 -0.23 14.15
CA HIS A 32 -18.92 -1.58 14.69
C HIS A 32 -20.30 -2.12 14.33
N PRO A 33 -20.44 -3.33 13.74
CA PRO A 33 -21.75 -3.89 13.47
C PRO A 33 -22.52 -3.96 14.78
N GLU A 34 -23.76 -3.45 14.76
CA GLU A 34 -24.69 -3.69 15.87
C GLU A 34 -24.72 -5.21 16.10
N LEU A 35 -24.52 -5.63 17.35
CA LEU A 35 -24.34 -7.04 17.72
C LEU A 35 -25.63 -7.88 17.56
N ASP A 36 -26.62 -7.36 16.83
CA ASP A 36 -27.90 -7.98 16.51
C ASP A 36 -27.71 -9.08 15.45
N GLY A 37 -27.04 -10.15 15.85
CA GLY A 37 -26.86 -11.37 15.08
C GLY A 37 -25.43 -11.88 15.12
N GLY A 38 -25.23 -13.07 15.68
CA GLY A 38 -23.90 -13.67 15.95
C GLY A 38 -22.97 -13.89 14.74
N THR A 39 -23.41 -13.60 13.51
CA THR A 39 -22.57 -13.63 12.29
C THR A 39 -22.09 -12.26 11.81
N ALA A 40 -22.67 -11.16 12.29
CA ALA A 40 -22.32 -9.80 11.86
C ALA A 40 -20.88 -9.37 12.23
N PRO A 41 -20.36 -9.68 13.44
CA PRO A 41 -19.01 -9.28 13.83
C PRO A 41 -17.90 -9.98 13.03
N ALA A 42 -18.07 -11.28 12.76
CA ALA A 42 -17.09 -12.05 12.00
C ALA A 42 -17.01 -11.57 10.54
N ARG A 43 -18.16 -11.29 9.91
CA ARG A 43 -18.21 -10.79 8.53
C ARG A 43 -17.60 -9.39 8.40
N TRP A 44 -17.87 -8.50 9.36
CA TRP A 44 -17.25 -7.16 9.43
C TRP A 44 -15.73 -7.25 9.57
N LEU A 45 -15.24 -8.12 10.46
CA LEU A 45 -13.80 -8.31 10.66
C LEU A 45 -13.14 -8.86 9.38
N ASP A 46 -13.75 -9.83 8.72
CA ASP A 46 -13.23 -10.38 7.47
C ASP A 46 -13.28 -9.36 6.33
N GLN A 47 -14.27 -8.47 6.30
CA GLN A 47 -14.32 -7.38 5.33
C GLN A 47 -13.19 -6.37 5.57
N ASN A 48 -13.03 -5.87 6.79
CA ASN A 48 -11.95 -4.95 7.14
C ASN A 48 -10.56 -5.58 6.93
N ARG A 49 -10.39 -6.87 7.26
CA ARG A 49 -9.13 -7.58 6.99
C ARG A 49 -8.83 -7.66 5.49
N ARG A 50 -9.84 -7.93 4.66
CA ARG A 50 -9.68 -7.92 3.19
C ARG A 50 -9.35 -6.52 2.66
N SER A 51 -10.03 -5.48 3.14
CA SER A 51 -9.73 -4.09 2.76
C SER A 51 -8.30 -3.71 3.14
N LEU A 52 -7.87 -3.96 4.39
CA LEU A 52 -6.49 -3.72 4.84
C LEU A 52 -5.46 -4.46 3.99
N ASN A 53 -5.70 -5.73 3.66
CA ASN A 53 -4.78 -6.51 2.83
C ASN A 53 -4.59 -5.90 1.44
N ARG A 54 -5.65 -5.33 0.83
CA ARG A 54 -5.55 -4.63 -0.46
C ARG A 54 -4.72 -3.35 -0.34
N TYR A 55 -5.00 -2.50 0.64
CA TYR A 55 -4.19 -1.30 0.89
C TYR A 55 -2.71 -1.62 1.12
N GLN A 56 -2.43 -2.65 1.93
CA GLN A 56 -1.05 -3.08 2.17
C GLN A 56 -0.37 -3.60 0.91
N ALA A 57 -1.10 -4.29 0.02
CA ALA A 57 -0.54 -4.72 -1.26
C ALA A 57 -0.13 -3.52 -2.13
N LEU A 58 -0.96 -2.47 -2.19
CA LEU A 58 -0.62 -1.25 -2.92
C LEU A 58 0.62 -0.55 -2.35
N VAL A 59 0.70 -0.42 -1.02
CA VAL A 59 1.87 0.17 -0.36
C VAL A 59 3.13 -0.65 -0.62
N ARG A 60 3.06 -1.99 -0.53
CA ARG A 60 4.20 -2.86 -0.86
C ARG A 60 4.64 -2.68 -2.30
N THR A 61 3.70 -2.61 -3.25
CA THR A 61 4.01 -2.36 -4.66
C THR A 61 4.68 -1.01 -4.87
N ALA A 62 4.20 0.06 -4.22
CA ALA A 62 4.84 1.37 -4.28
C ALA A 62 6.29 1.33 -3.77
N VAL A 63 6.54 0.63 -2.66
CA VAL A 63 7.89 0.44 -2.11
C VAL A 63 8.78 -0.34 -3.07
N THR A 64 8.25 -1.39 -3.71
CA THR A 64 9.00 -2.15 -4.72
C THR A 64 9.37 -1.28 -5.93
N ILE A 65 8.43 -0.48 -6.45
CA ILE A 65 8.70 0.43 -7.57
C ILE A 65 9.76 1.48 -7.18
N ASP A 66 9.61 2.11 -6.02
CA ASP A 66 10.58 3.08 -5.49
C ASP A 66 12.00 2.48 -5.39
N ALA A 67 12.12 1.25 -4.90
CA ALA A 67 13.40 0.55 -4.80
C ALA A 67 14.00 0.19 -6.17
N LEU A 68 13.18 -0.16 -7.16
CA LEU A 68 13.63 -0.40 -8.54
C LEU A 68 14.14 0.89 -9.18
N LEU A 69 13.42 2.00 -9.01
CA LEU A 69 13.84 3.31 -9.50
C LEU A 69 15.17 3.77 -8.86
N ASP A 70 15.31 3.59 -7.54
CA ASP A 70 16.56 3.92 -6.84
C ASP A 70 17.75 3.08 -7.36
N ALA A 71 17.50 1.83 -7.79
CA ALA A 71 18.51 0.96 -8.39
C ALA A 71 18.88 1.39 -9.82
N GLU A 72 17.91 1.87 -10.62
CA GLU A 72 18.15 2.47 -11.94
C GLU A 72 18.96 3.77 -11.84
N ASP A 73 18.65 4.62 -10.85
CA ASP A 73 19.34 5.89 -10.61
C ASP A 73 20.76 5.73 -10.03
N SER A 74 21.16 4.50 -9.64
CA SER A 74 22.52 4.16 -9.20
C SER A 74 23.24 3.22 -10.19
N PRO A 75 23.57 3.67 -11.42
CA PRO A 75 24.12 2.79 -12.46
C PRO A 75 25.59 2.35 -12.25
N GLN A 76 26.18 2.45 -11.04
CA GLN A 76 27.55 1.99 -10.80
C GLN A 76 27.74 1.34 -9.42
N ASN A 77 27.75 0.00 -9.41
CA ASN A 77 28.61 -0.85 -8.56
C ASN A 77 28.54 -2.34 -8.97
N PHE A 78 28.46 -2.66 -10.28
CA PHE A 78 28.61 -4.03 -10.80
C PHE A 78 29.95 -4.28 -11.51
N THR A 79 30.90 -3.34 -11.46
CA THR A 79 32.27 -3.52 -11.96
C THR A 79 33.26 -3.24 -10.83
N ALA A 80 33.52 -4.23 -9.99
CA ALA A 80 34.72 -4.33 -9.18
C ALA A 80 34.97 -5.80 -8.83
N GLY A 81 36.02 -6.40 -9.42
CA GLY A 81 36.56 -7.72 -9.07
C GLY A 81 36.65 -8.68 -10.24
#